data_AF-A0A1V9EY75-F1
#
_entry.id   AF-A0A1V9EY75-F1
#
_cell.length_a   1.000
_cell.length_b   1.000
_cell.length_c   1.000
_cell.angle_alpha   90.00
_cell.angle_beta   90.00
_cell.angle_gamma   90.00
#
_symmetry.space_group_name_H-M   'P 1'
#
loop_
_entity.id
_entity.type
_entity.pdbx_description
1 polymer ?
#
loop_
_entity_poly.entity_id
_entity_poly.type
_entity_poly.pdbx_seq_one_letter_code
_entity_poly.pdbx_strand_id
1 'polypeptide(L)'
;MNHFLNRPDIYNQPIRLDKENPQEVIKDFFLDFHLSDVRQELWNMVETALTTNHPNYSEGKSRDRLLYFYIQLEQLIEAVYIAKK
;
A
#
# COMPACT_ATOMS: atom_id res chain seq x y z
N MET A 1 10.57 15.06 -2.17
CA MET A 1 9.70 15.70 -3.18
C MET A 1 8.93 14.58 -3.88
N ASN A 2 7.61 14.63 -3.97
CA ASN A 2 6.84 13.54 -4.60
C ASN A 2 7.14 13.54 -6.11
N HIS A 3 7.86 12.51 -6.58
CA HIS A 3 8.32 12.39 -7.98
C HIS A 3 7.17 12.36 -9.00
N PHE A 4 5.94 12.08 -8.55
CA PHE A 4 4.74 12.05 -9.40
C PHE A 4 4.14 13.45 -9.66
N LEU A 5 4.42 14.46 -8.84
CA LEU A 5 3.83 15.80 -9.01
C LEU A 5 4.23 16.48 -10.33
N ASN A 6 5.37 16.10 -10.91
CA ASN A 6 5.89 16.64 -12.16
C ASN A 6 5.55 15.77 -13.39
N ARG A 7 4.67 14.78 -13.23
CA ARG A 7 4.33 13.78 -14.25
C ARG A 7 2.81 13.62 -14.38
N PRO A 8 2.12 14.58 -15.04
CA PRO A 8 0.65 14.57 -15.13
C PRO A 8 0.11 13.35 -15.88
N ASP A 9 0.92 12.71 -16.73
CA ASP A 9 0.63 11.49 -17.46
C ASP A 9 0.37 10.27 -16.56
N ILE A 10 1.02 10.23 -15.39
CA ILE A 10 0.93 9.11 -14.44
C ILE A 10 0.53 9.54 -13.03
N TYR A 11 0.29 10.83 -12.80
CA TYR A 11 -0.01 11.38 -11.48
C TYR A 11 -1.25 10.73 -10.84
N ASN A 12 -2.26 10.42 -11.65
CA ASN A 12 -3.49 9.77 -11.22
C ASN A 12 -3.96 8.69 -12.21
N GLN A 13 -3.01 7.94 -12.77
CA GLN A 13 -3.27 6.85 -13.70
C GLN A 13 -2.50 5.60 -13.25
N PRO A 14 -3.05 4.38 -13.45
CA PRO A 14 -2.31 3.16 -13.17
C PRO A 14 -1.04 3.07 -14.02
N ILE A 15 0.09 2.75 -13.38
CA ILE A 15 1.39 2.62 -14.06
C ILE A 15 1.66 1.17 -14.47
N ARG A 16 1.33 0.21 -13.60
CA ARG A 16 1.64 -1.21 -13.77
C ARG A 16 0.46 -2.06 -14.21
N LEU A 17 -0.75 -1.57 -14.00
CA LEU A 17 -1.97 -2.26 -14.40
C LEU A 17 -2.19 -1.97 -15.89
N ASP A 18 -1.78 -2.91 -16.74
CA ASP A 18 -2.22 -2.93 -18.14
C ASP A 18 -3.69 -3.39 -18.20
N LYS A 19 -4.44 -2.92 -19.19
CA LYS A 19 -5.92 -2.79 -19.16
C LYS A 19 -6.73 -4.10 -19.24
N GLU A 20 -6.21 -5.24 -18.83
CA GLU A 20 -6.84 -6.52 -19.18
C GLU A 20 -8.05 -6.87 -18.29
N ASN A 21 -7.97 -6.78 -16.96
CA ASN A 21 -9.15 -6.86 -16.08
C ASN A 21 -8.74 -6.57 -14.61
N PRO A 22 -9.16 -5.45 -13.98
CA PRO A 22 -8.80 -5.17 -12.59
C PRO A 22 -9.21 -6.27 -11.60
N GLN A 23 -10.30 -6.99 -11.90
CA GLN A 23 -10.80 -8.07 -11.04
C GLN A 23 -9.92 -9.32 -11.11
N GLU A 24 -9.33 -9.63 -12.26
CA GLU A 24 -8.40 -10.77 -12.39
C GLU A 24 -7.14 -10.50 -11.58
N VAL A 25 -6.57 -9.30 -11.70
CA VAL A 25 -5.39 -8.92 -10.89
C VAL A 25 -5.66 -9.00 -9.39
N ILE A 26 -6.84 -8.58 -8.93
CA ILE A 26 -7.24 -8.71 -7.53
C ILE A 26 -7.33 -10.19 -7.13
N LYS A 27 -7.95 -11.03 -7.97
CA LYS A 27 -8.11 -12.46 -7.68
C LYS A 27 -6.76 -13.16 -7.62
N ASP A 28 -5.92 -12.93 -8.62
CA ASP A 28 -4.58 -13.53 -8.75
C ASP A 28 -3.68 -13.14 -7.57
N PHE A 29 -3.70 -11.87 -7.16
CA PHE A 29 -2.96 -11.42 -5.98
C PHE A 29 -3.30 -12.26 -4.74
N PHE A 30 -4.58 -12.55 -4.50
CA PHE A 30 -5.00 -13.35 -3.35
C PHE A 30 -4.96 -14.86 -3.57
N LEU A 31 -4.49 -15.35 -4.73
CA LEU A 31 -4.07 -16.74 -4.91
C LEU A 31 -2.66 -16.95 -4.34
N ASP A 32 -1.76 -16.00 -4.57
CA ASP A 32 -0.36 -16.07 -4.15
C ASP A 32 -0.13 -15.52 -2.74
N PHE A 33 -0.93 -14.55 -2.30
CA PHE A 33 -0.80 -13.91 -0.98
C PHE A 33 -2.07 -14.07 -0.16
N HIS A 34 -2.01 -14.85 0.93
CA HIS A 34 -3.12 -14.90 1.86
C HIS A 34 -3.26 -13.57 2.60
N LEU A 35 -4.49 -13.21 2.98
CA LEU A 35 -4.75 -11.95 3.67
C LEU A 35 -3.96 -11.83 4.98
N SER A 36 -3.71 -12.94 5.69
CA SER A 36 -2.83 -12.96 6.86
C SER A 36 -1.41 -12.52 6.55
N ASP A 37 -0.86 -13.00 5.43
CA ASP A 37 0.53 -12.76 5.03
C ASP A 37 0.69 -11.30 4.63
N VAL A 38 -0.29 -10.75 3.90
CA VAL A 38 -0.32 -9.33 3.53
C VAL A 38 -0.35 -8.43 4.77
N ARG A 39 -1.16 -8.75 5.80
CA ARG A 39 -1.19 -7.98 7.06
C ARG A 39 0.16 -8.02 7.76
N GLN A 40 0.78 -9.20 7.84
CA GLN A 40 2.09 -9.35 8.47
C GLN A 40 3.17 -8.55 7.72
N GLU A 41 3.20 -8.63 6.40
CA GLU A 41 4.17 -7.88 5.59
C GLU A 41 3.97 -6.37 5.71
N LEU A 42 2.74 -5.88 5.70
CA LEU A 42 2.45 -4.46 5.93
C LEU A 42 2.92 -4.00 7.31
N TRP A 43 2.67 -4.80 8.36
CA TRP A 43 3.15 -4.48 9.70
C TRP A 43 4.68 -4.47 9.76
N ASN A 44 5.35 -5.46 9.17
CA ASN A 44 6.81 -5.53 9.11
C ASN A 44 7.41 -4.27 8.46
N MET A 45 6.78 -3.75 7.40
CA MET A 45 7.21 -2.51 6.75
C MET A 45 7.08 -1.30 7.69
N VAL A 46 5.96 -1.19 8.41
CA VAL A 46 5.72 -0.09 9.37
C VAL A 46 6.69 -0.19 10.54
N GLU A 47 6.85 -1.38 11.12
CA GLU A 47 7.77 -1.64 12.22
C GLU A 47 9.20 -1.28 11.81
N THR A 48 9.65 -1.74 10.65
CA THR A 48 10.99 -1.41 10.12
C THR A 48 11.15 0.09 9.94
N ALA A 49 10.16 0.78 9.37
CA ALA A 49 10.21 2.23 9.17
C ALA A 49 10.27 3.02 10.49
N LEU A 50 9.65 2.51 11.56
CA LEU A 50 9.61 3.18 12.87
C LEU A 50 10.79 2.84 13.78
N THR A 51 11.39 1.66 13.60
CA THR A 51 12.50 1.17 14.43
C THR A 51 13.88 1.49 13.84
N THR A 52 13.95 1.86 12.56
CA THR A 52 15.17 2.35 11.92
C THR A 52 15.30 3.86 12.04
N ASN A 53 16.53 4.37 12.02
CA ASN A 53 16.82 5.82 11.98
C ASN A 53 16.59 6.39 10.57
N HIS A 54 15.41 6.17 10.01
CA HIS A 54 15.07 6.60 8.66
C HIS A 54 14.70 8.09 8.66
N PRO A 55 15.35 8.95 7.85
CA PRO A 55 15.14 10.41 7.89
C PRO A 55 13.69 10.85 7.67
N ASN A 56 12.93 10.12 6.86
CA ASN A 56 11.52 10.44 6.60
C ASN A 56 10.61 10.30 7.84
N TYR A 57 11.05 9.60 8.89
CA TYR A 57 10.25 9.29 10.08
C TYR A 57 10.89 9.81 11.37
N SER A 58 11.84 10.75 11.27
CA SER A 58 12.49 11.38 12.43
C SER A 58 11.53 12.22 13.28
N GLU A 59 10.45 12.73 12.68
CA GLU A 59 9.46 13.56 13.35
C GLU A 59 8.23 12.76 13.80
N GLY A 60 7.68 13.11 14.97
CA GLY A 60 6.44 12.50 15.48
C GLY A 60 5.27 12.58 14.48
N LYS A 61 5.10 13.72 13.81
CA LYS A 61 4.05 13.94 12.81
C LYS A 61 4.17 13.00 11.60
N SER A 62 5.40 12.72 11.16
CA SER A 62 5.65 11.80 10.05
C SER A 62 5.33 10.36 10.43
N ARG A 63 5.61 9.96 11.68
CA ARG A 63 5.26 8.64 12.22
C ARG A 63 3.75 8.47 12.39
N ASP A 64 3.07 9.50 12.90
CA ASP A 64 1.60 9.52 12.99
C ASP A 64 0.94 9.35 11.62
N ARG A 65 1.42 10.09 10.60
CA ARG A 65 0.95 9.95 9.22
C ARG A 65 1.19 8.54 8.65
N LEU A 66 2.34 7.93 8.95
CA LEU A 66 2.66 6.56 8.52
C LEU A 66 1.65 5.56 9.12
N LEU A 67 1.41 5.64 10.43
CA LEU A 67 0.47 4.76 11.13
C LEU A 67 -0.95 4.94 10.60
N TYR A 68 -1.41 6.17 10.40
CA TYR A 68 -2.72 6.45 9.82
C TYR A 68 -2.84 5.88 8.40
N PHE A 69 -1.83 6.09 7.56
CA PHE A 69 -1.81 5.56 6.19
C PHE A 69 -1.85 4.03 6.18
N TYR A 70 -1.08 3.37 7.06
CA TYR A 70 -1.09 1.92 7.22
C TYR A 70 -2.49 1.38 7.55
N ILE A 71 -3.18 1.98 8.52
CA ILE A 71 -4.55 1.57 8.90
C ILE A 71 -5.50 1.71 7.70
N GLN A 72 -5.44 2.83 6.97
CA GLN A 72 -6.30 3.04 5.80
C GLN A 72 -5.99 2.06 4.67
N LEU A 73 -4.71 1.74 4.45
CA LEU A 73 -4.29 0.78 3.44
C LEU A 73 -4.72 -0.65 3.79
N GLU A 74 -4.58 -1.07 5.05
CA GLU A 74 -5.03 -2.38 5.49
C GLU A 74 -6.54 -2.53 5.32
N GLN A 75 -7.33 -1.53 5.74
CA GLN A 75 -8.78 -1.51 5.54
C GLN A 75 -9.16 -1.59 4.04
N LEU A 76 -8.43 -0.87 3.17
CA LEU A 76 -8.65 -0.94 1.73
C LEU A 76 -8.38 -2.35 1.19
N ILE A 77 -7.28 -2.99 1.60
CA ILE A 77 -6.93 -4.36 1.16
C ILE A 77 -7.98 -5.36 1.63
N GLU A 78 -8.47 -5.24 2.87
CA GLU A 78 -9.56 -6.08 3.37
C GLU A 78 -10.85 -5.88 2.56
N ALA A 79 -11.20 -4.64 2.22
CA ALA A 79 -12.34 -4.34 1.37
C ALA A 79 -12.18 -4.97 -0.02
N VAL A 80 -10.99 -4.88 -0.63
CA VAL A 80 -10.68 -5.51 -1.91
C VAL A 80 -10.75 -7.04 -1.82
N TYR A 81 -10.29 -7.63 -0.71
CA TYR A 81 -10.41 -9.07 -0.46
C TYR A 81 -11.88 -9.53 -0.38
N ILE A 82 -12.76 -8.72 0.20
CA ILE A 82 -14.20 -9.00 0.23
C ILE A 82 -14.81 -8.82 -1.16
N ALA A 83 -14.39 -7.78 -1.89
CA ALA A 83 -14.93 -7.43 -3.21
C ALA A 83 -14.51 -8.39 -4.33
N LYS A 84 -13.43 -9.16 -4.15
CA LYS A 84 -12.99 -10.18 -5.13
C LYS A 84 -13.99 -11.33 -5.35
N LYS A 85 -14.96 -11.48 -4.44
CA LYS A 85 -15.94 -12.57 -4.43
C LYS A 85 -16.74 -12.64 -5.72
#